data_AF-A0ABD1P672-F1
#
_entry.id   AF-A0ABD1P672-F1
#
_cell.length_a   1.000
_cell.length_b   1.000
_cell.length_c   1.000
_cell.angle_alpha   90.00
_cell.angle_beta   90.00
_cell.angle_gamma   90.00
#
_symmetry.space_group_name_H-M   'P 1'
#
loop_
_entity.id
_entity.type
_entity.pdbx_description
1 polymer ?
#
loop_
_entity_poly.entity_id
_entity_poly.type
_entity_poly.pdbx_seq_one_letter_code
_entity_poly.pdbx_strand_id
1 'polypeptide(L)'
;MKKMKSGPLLFTYDETDVKAPDLVSEICSKTRNPSTCLQVLGKENGGNLSKIAQTLTGSAHTSAFLAYDTLQLLVKLEKNSFLKDRYQSCLGNYVRAIGDLAEWKKFLNSRNYQNLPSEAEAISKETESCDKNFEQPPKPDLVPEICSKSRNPSVCFQILKGQHGASLPDLGQSLFVTGQTSALQAFLKVRNLILKENNTLIKKRLYSCLDDYSLATYDVAAWKLLFDSKNHLNLPSRATGVVKQIQSCDKIFEQAPCDEPAELKQSSQYLQDIVSVLLIVSNRLAGHIM
;
A
#
# COMPACT_ATOMS: atom_id res chain seq x y z
N MET A 1 3.89 21.26 -50.06
CA MET A 1 5.00 20.27 -50.02
C MET A 1 6.30 20.96 -50.45
N LYS A 2 7.19 21.27 -49.49
CA LYS A 2 8.56 21.72 -49.76
C LYS A 2 9.49 20.86 -48.92
N LYS A 3 10.46 20.24 -49.61
CA LYS A 3 11.35 19.17 -49.14
C LYS A 3 12.22 19.62 -47.96
N MET A 4 12.25 18.81 -46.89
CA MET A 4 13.33 18.81 -45.90
C MET A 4 14.62 18.33 -46.57
N LYS A 5 15.71 19.10 -46.45
CA LYS A 5 17.07 18.60 -46.66
C LYS A 5 17.66 18.30 -45.29
N SER A 6 17.89 17.02 -45.03
CA SER A 6 18.75 16.55 -43.94
C SER A 6 20.20 16.83 -44.31
N GLY A 7 20.89 17.65 -43.51
CA GLY A 7 22.34 17.73 -43.49
C GLY A 7 22.84 17.34 -42.10
N PRO A 8 23.92 16.55 -41.96
CA PRO A 8 24.47 16.22 -40.66
C PRO A 8 25.12 17.48 -40.05
N LEU A 9 24.60 17.93 -38.91
CA LEU A 9 25.26 18.96 -38.10
C LEU A 9 26.43 18.30 -37.36
N LEU A 10 27.60 18.32 -37.99
CA LEU A 10 28.88 18.15 -37.30
C LEU A 10 29.13 19.41 -36.46
N PHE A 11 28.93 19.30 -35.15
CA PHE A 11 29.38 20.31 -34.20
C PHE A 11 30.88 20.11 -33.95
N THR A 12 31.71 20.89 -34.64
CA THR A 12 33.10 21.11 -34.23
C THR A 12 33.10 22.11 -33.08
N TYR A 13 33.43 21.66 -31.87
CA TYR A 13 33.66 22.55 -30.73
C TYR A 13 35.03 23.21 -30.90
N ASP A 14 35.02 24.50 -31.24
CA ASP A 14 36.20 25.36 -31.20
C ASP A 14 36.23 26.05 -29.82
N GLU A 15 37.32 25.90 -29.08
CA GLU A 15 37.55 26.53 -27.77
C GLU A 15 37.80 28.03 -27.95
N THR A 16 36.76 28.79 -28.29
CA THR A 16 36.79 30.25 -28.24
C THR A 16 36.02 30.76 -27.03
N ASP A 17 36.71 31.60 -26.27
CA ASP A 17 36.37 32.22 -24.99
C ASP A 17 35.11 33.10 -25.10
N VAL A 18 33.93 32.47 -25.06
CA VAL A 18 32.65 33.17 -24.91
C VAL A 18 32.56 33.62 -23.46
N LYS A 19 32.68 34.93 -23.21
CA LYS A 19 32.40 35.54 -21.91
C LYS A 19 30.99 35.12 -21.44
N ALA A 20 30.96 34.15 -20.53
CA ALA A 20 30.43 34.17 -19.16
C ALA A 20 28.99 34.62 -18.79
N PRO A 21 28.44 35.80 -19.18
CA PRO A 21 27.11 36.19 -18.70
C PRO A 21 25.92 35.59 -19.46
N ASP A 22 26.10 35.09 -20.69
CA ASP A 22 24.97 34.71 -21.56
C ASP A 22 24.59 33.22 -21.46
N LEU A 23 25.53 32.33 -21.10
CA LEU A 23 25.28 30.89 -21.13
C LEU A 23 24.23 30.43 -20.10
N VAL A 24 24.27 30.99 -18.89
CA VAL A 24 23.28 30.69 -17.84
C VAL A 24 21.90 31.20 -18.24
N SER A 25 21.82 32.40 -18.80
CA SER A 25 20.57 32.99 -19.31
C SER A 25 19.98 32.10 -20.41
N GLU A 26 20.80 31.71 -21.38
CA GLU A 26 20.39 30.86 -22.50
C GLU A 26 19.85 29.51 -22.01
N ILE A 27 20.59 28.82 -21.14
CA ILE A 27 20.17 27.52 -20.58
C ILE A 27 18.87 27.67 -19.79
N CYS A 28 18.80 28.63 -18.86
CA CYS A 28 17.64 28.77 -17.98
C CYS A 28 16.37 29.17 -18.74
N SER A 29 16.48 29.94 -19.82
CA SER A 29 15.34 30.29 -20.69
C SER A 29 14.68 29.09 -21.37
N LYS A 30 15.43 27.98 -21.52
CA LYS A 30 14.95 26.71 -22.13
C LYS A 30 14.39 25.72 -21.10
N THR A 31 14.39 26.06 -19.81
CA THR A 31 13.89 25.19 -18.75
C THR A 31 12.40 25.42 -18.49
N ARG A 32 11.73 24.41 -17.91
CA ARG A 32 10.33 24.53 -17.45
C ARG A 32 10.15 25.59 -16.35
N ASN A 33 11.19 25.86 -15.57
CA ASN A 33 11.17 26.87 -14.51
C ASN A 33 12.45 27.72 -14.54
N PRO A 34 12.47 28.78 -15.39
CA PRO A 34 13.64 29.66 -15.53
C PRO A 34 14.07 30.31 -14.21
N SER A 35 13.13 30.68 -13.35
CA SER A 35 13.44 31.27 -12.03
C SER A 35 14.21 30.33 -11.12
N THR A 36 13.78 29.06 -11.02
CA THR A 36 14.50 28.06 -10.21
C THR A 36 15.87 27.76 -10.81
N CYS A 37 15.97 27.67 -12.13
CA CYS A 37 17.27 27.51 -12.79
C CYS A 37 18.23 28.66 -12.45
N LEU A 38 17.77 29.91 -12.54
CA LEU A 38 18.57 31.09 -12.19
C LEU A 38 18.94 31.12 -10.70
N GLN A 39 18.08 30.65 -9.80
CA GLN A 39 18.41 30.53 -8.37
C GLN A 39 19.54 29.52 -8.12
N VAL A 40 19.52 28.39 -8.83
CA VAL A 40 20.56 27.35 -8.72
C VAL A 40 21.88 27.83 -9.34
N LEU A 41 21.82 28.49 -10.50
CA LEU A 41 23.01 28.88 -11.27
C LEU A 41 23.49 30.31 -11.05
N GLY A 42 22.77 31.16 -10.31
CA GLY A 42 23.03 32.60 -10.23
C GLY A 42 24.40 33.03 -9.68
N LYS A 43 25.18 32.08 -9.15
CA LYS A 43 26.57 32.30 -8.69
C LYS A 43 27.63 31.81 -9.68
N GLU A 44 27.22 31.13 -10.76
CA GLU A 44 28.11 30.55 -11.78
C GLU A 44 28.40 31.51 -12.95
N ASN A 45 28.44 32.82 -12.68
CA ASN A 45 28.82 33.84 -13.67
C ASN A 45 30.26 33.58 -14.13
N GLY A 46 30.45 33.00 -15.32
CA GLY A 46 31.79 32.61 -15.81
C GLY A 46 32.06 31.13 -15.97
N GLY A 47 31.14 30.24 -15.59
CA GLY A 47 31.36 28.80 -15.68
C GLY A 47 31.38 28.29 -17.14
N ASN A 48 32.35 27.44 -17.47
CA ASN A 48 32.23 26.57 -18.65
C ASN A 48 31.09 25.55 -18.44
N LEU A 49 30.57 24.96 -19.52
CA LEU A 49 29.45 24.01 -19.49
C LEU A 49 29.64 22.87 -18.49
N SER A 50 30.89 22.40 -18.30
CA SER A 50 31.22 21.34 -17.34
C SER A 50 30.92 21.77 -15.90
N LYS A 51 31.33 22.99 -15.51
CA LYS A 51 31.06 23.52 -14.17
C LYS A 51 29.56 23.73 -13.92
N ILE A 52 28.84 24.26 -14.92
CA ILE A 52 27.38 24.42 -14.87
C ILE A 52 26.71 23.05 -14.67
N ALA A 53 27.11 22.04 -15.44
CA ALA A 53 26.59 20.69 -15.30
C ALA A 53 26.87 20.11 -13.90
N GLN A 54 28.08 20.28 -13.35
CA GLN A 54 28.41 19.82 -12.00
C GLN A 54 27.54 20.49 -10.92
N THR A 55 27.33 21.80 -11.01
CA THR A 55 26.48 22.55 -10.08
C THR A 55 25.02 22.09 -10.15
N LEU A 56 24.48 21.90 -11.36
CA LEU A 56 23.12 21.35 -11.55
C LEU A 56 23.00 19.93 -11.01
N THR A 57 23.97 19.05 -11.29
CA THR A 57 23.97 17.67 -10.77
C THR A 57 23.98 17.66 -9.25
N GLY A 58 24.81 18.49 -8.61
CA GLY A 58 24.85 18.60 -7.15
C GLY A 58 23.51 19.04 -6.57
N SER A 59 22.89 20.08 -7.15
CA SER A 59 21.58 20.57 -6.74
C SER A 59 20.46 19.54 -6.94
N ALA A 60 20.43 18.86 -8.09
CA ALA A 60 19.47 17.82 -8.39
C ALA A 60 19.61 16.64 -7.42
N HIS A 61 20.84 16.21 -7.14
CA HIS A 61 21.12 15.14 -6.18
C HIS A 61 20.63 15.50 -4.77
N THR A 62 20.97 16.69 -4.25
CA THR A 62 20.47 17.15 -2.95
C THR A 62 18.93 17.19 -2.91
N SER A 63 18.30 17.72 -3.96
CA SER A 63 16.84 17.81 -4.03
C SER A 63 16.17 16.43 -4.07
N ALA A 64 16.74 15.48 -4.81
CA ALA A 64 16.24 14.11 -4.89
C ALA A 64 16.32 13.38 -3.54
N PHE A 65 17.42 13.55 -2.80
CA PHE A 65 17.55 13.00 -1.45
C PHE A 65 16.57 13.63 -0.45
N LEU A 66 16.39 14.95 -0.48
CA LEU A 66 15.40 15.63 0.38
C LEU A 66 13.97 15.15 0.09
N ALA A 67 13.62 14.99 -1.18
CA ALA A 67 12.32 14.45 -1.59
C ALA A 67 12.16 13.00 -1.10
N TYR A 68 13.19 12.17 -1.27
CA TYR A 68 13.21 10.79 -0.76
C TYR A 68 13.01 10.74 0.77
N ASP A 69 13.75 11.51 1.55
CA ASP A 69 13.64 11.55 3.01
C ASP A 69 12.25 12.04 3.45
N THR A 70 11.71 13.05 2.76
CA THR A 70 10.35 13.55 3.00
C THR A 70 9.32 12.45 2.75
N LEU A 71 9.42 11.75 1.61
CA LEU A 71 8.52 10.64 1.28
C LEU A 71 8.63 9.49 2.30
N GLN A 72 9.83 9.18 2.80
CA GLN A 72 9.99 8.16 3.83
C GLN A 72 9.24 8.53 5.12
N LEU A 73 9.29 9.79 5.53
CA LEU A 73 8.54 10.30 6.68
C LEU A 73 7.03 10.22 6.42
N LEU A 74 6.58 10.65 5.25
CA LEU A 74 5.17 10.60 4.86
C LEU A 74 4.62 9.16 4.88
N VAL A 75 5.34 8.18 4.34
CA VAL A 75 4.93 6.76 4.37
C VAL A 75 4.75 6.25 5.81
N LYS A 76 5.59 6.68 6.74
CA LYS A 76 5.52 6.24 8.14
C LYS A 76 4.33 6.84 8.89
N LEU A 77 4.01 8.10 8.59
CA LEU A 77 2.96 8.86 9.29
C LEU A 77 1.57 8.67 8.66
N GLU A 78 1.51 8.32 7.39
CA GLU A 78 0.27 8.21 6.65
C GLU A 78 -0.59 7.02 7.11
N LYS A 79 -1.86 7.32 7.42
CA LYS A 79 -2.86 6.32 7.83
C LYS A 79 -3.73 5.89 6.66
N ASN A 80 -3.94 6.79 5.70
CA ASN A 80 -4.63 6.48 4.47
C ASN A 80 -3.72 5.60 3.59
N SER A 81 -4.05 4.31 3.52
CA SER A 81 -3.33 3.32 2.70
C SER A 81 -3.16 3.75 1.24
N PHE A 82 -4.14 4.46 0.67
CA PHE A 82 -4.05 4.92 -0.71
C PHE A 82 -3.00 6.00 -0.91
N LEU A 83 -2.93 7.01 -0.03
CA LEU A 83 -1.85 8.00 -0.06
C LEU A 83 -0.51 7.36 0.26
N LYS A 84 -0.50 6.38 1.17
CA LYS A 84 0.70 5.62 1.51
C LYS A 84 1.27 4.85 0.32
N ASP A 85 0.43 4.18 -0.47
CA ASP A 85 0.82 3.51 -1.72
C ASP A 85 1.46 4.49 -2.70
N ARG A 86 0.88 5.70 -2.85
CA ARG A 86 1.42 6.73 -3.75
C ARG A 86 2.79 7.21 -3.30
N TYR A 87 2.96 7.49 -2.01
CA TYR A 87 4.26 7.87 -1.46
C TYR A 87 5.29 6.75 -1.64
N GLN A 88 4.92 5.49 -1.45
CA GLN A 88 5.80 4.33 -1.69
C GLN A 88 6.19 4.19 -3.16
N SER A 89 5.26 4.39 -4.09
CA SER A 89 5.59 4.38 -5.52
C SER A 89 6.56 5.51 -5.86
N CYS A 90 6.33 6.71 -5.34
CA CYS A 90 7.24 7.85 -5.49
C CYS A 90 8.63 7.58 -4.89
N LEU A 91 8.73 6.92 -3.73
CA LEU A 91 10.03 6.50 -3.19
C LEU A 91 10.80 5.65 -4.21
N GLY A 92 10.15 4.69 -4.86
CA GLY A 92 10.76 3.87 -5.91
C GLY A 92 11.24 4.69 -7.11
N ASN A 93 10.50 5.73 -7.51
CA ASN A 93 10.92 6.65 -8.57
C ASN A 93 12.15 7.47 -8.15
N TYR A 94 12.16 8.04 -6.94
CA TYR A 94 13.30 8.81 -6.45
C TYR A 94 14.55 7.97 -6.21
N VAL A 95 14.43 6.70 -5.79
CA VAL A 95 15.57 5.77 -5.72
C VAL A 95 16.19 5.58 -7.10
N ARG A 96 15.38 5.42 -8.14
CA ARG A 96 15.86 5.29 -9.52
C ARG A 96 16.51 6.59 -10.01
N ALA A 97 15.84 7.72 -9.82
CA ALA A 97 16.39 9.03 -10.18
C ALA A 97 17.74 9.33 -9.48
N ILE A 98 17.91 8.93 -8.22
CA ILE A 98 19.17 9.04 -7.48
C ILE A 98 20.26 8.14 -8.11
N GLY A 99 19.90 6.92 -8.50
CA GLY A 99 20.79 6.01 -9.23
C GLY A 99 21.24 6.59 -10.57
N ASP A 100 20.30 7.11 -11.35
CA ASP A 100 20.54 7.73 -12.65
C ASP A 100 21.41 9.00 -12.51
N LEU A 101 21.18 9.82 -11.48
CA LEU A 101 22.04 10.96 -11.14
C LEU A 101 23.48 10.55 -10.79
N ALA A 102 23.66 9.38 -10.15
CA ALA A 102 24.99 8.84 -9.88
C ALA A 102 25.70 8.42 -11.16
N GLU A 103 24.97 7.84 -12.13
CA GLU A 103 25.51 7.47 -13.43
C GLU A 103 25.84 8.69 -14.30
N TRP A 104 24.93 9.69 -14.34
CA TRP A 104 25.17 11.00 -14.94
C TRP A 104 26.50 11.60 -14.46
N LYS A 105 26.75 11.56 -13.14
CA LYS A 105 27.99 12.09 -12.55
C LYS A 105 29.23 11.33 -13.05
N LYS A 106 29.15 10.01 -13.26
CA LYS A 106 30.26 9.22 -13.83
C LYS A 106 30.52 9.61 -15.29
N PHE A 107 29.48 9.80 -16.10
CA PHE A 107 29.64 10.27 -17.48
C PHE A 107 30.26 11.67 -17.54
N LEU A 108 29.83 12.58 -16.66
CA LEU A 108 30.40 13.92 -16.57
C LEU A 108 31.90 13.90 -16.22
N ASN A 109 32.30 13.06 -15.25
CA ASN A 109 33.70 12.93 -14.83
C ASN A 109 34.59 12.26 -15.88
N SER A 110 34.04 11.33 -16.65
CA SER A 110 34.74 10.64 -17.75
C SER A 110 34.71 11.41 -19.07
N ARG A 111 34.11 12.62 -19.09
CA ARG A 111 33.89 13.44 -20.29
C ARG A 111 33.08 12.74 -21.39
N ASN A 112 32.27 11.75 -21.01
CA ASN A 112 31.36 11.05 -21.91
C ASN A 112 30.05 11.82 -22.07
N TYR A 113 30.10 12.93 -22.81
CA TYR A 113 28.97 13.84 -22.94
C TYR A 113 27.84 13.31 -23.85
N GLN A 114 28.12 12.30 -24.68
CA GLN A 114 27.13 11.73 -25.61
C GLN A 114 26.00 11.00 -24.88
N ASN A 115 26.28 10.41 -23.72
CA ASN A 115 25.29 9.67 -22.93
C ASN A 115 24.48 10.57 -21.99
N LEU A 116 24.94 11.80 -21.73
CA LEU A 116 24.27 12.70 -20.80
C LEU A 116 22.79 12.96 -21.16
N PRO A 117 22.42 13.34 -22.40
CA PRO A 117 21.02 13.66 -22.71
C PRO A 117 20.02 12.54 -22.39
N SER A 118 20.37 11.28 -22.68
CA SER A 118 19.54 10.11 -22.37
C SER A 118 19.34 9.95 -20.86
N GLU A 119 20.39 10.21 -20.09
CA GLU A 119 20.36 10.09 -18.64
C GLU A 119 19.52 11.21 -18.00
N ALA A 120 19.60 12.45 -18.50
CA ALA A 120 18.71 13.54 -18.06
C ALA A 120 17.23 13.25 -18.33
N GLU A 121 16.92 12.62 -19.47
CA GLU A 121 15.56 12.22 -19.80
C GLU A 121 15.04 11.13 -18.84
N ALA A 122 15.88 10.13 -18.51
CA ALA A 122 15.55 9.10 -17.53
C ALA A 122 15.24 9.70 -16.15
N ILE A 123 16.11 10.55 -15.63
CA ILE A 123 15.92 11.26 -14.35
C ILE A 123 14.61 12.04 -14.35
N SER A 124 14.36 12.81 -15.41
CA SER A 124 13.15 13.63 -15.55
C SER A 124 11.90 12.75 -15.55
N LYS A 125 11.90 11.67 -16.33
CA LYS A 125 10.79 10.73 -16.42
C LYS A 125 10.46 10.07 -15.09
N GLU A 126 11.45 9.72 -14.28
CA GLU A 126 11.23 9.15 -12.95
C GLU A 126 10.54 10.18 -12.02
N THR A 127 11.01 11.43 -12.00
CA THR A 127 10.36 12.49 -11.19
C THR A 127 8.94 12.80 -11.65
N GLU A 128 8.69 12.92 -12.97
CA GLU A 128 7.36 13.13 -13.51
C GLU A 128 6.41 11.96 -13.25
N SER A 129 6.94 10.73 -13.23
CA SER A 129 6.13 9.55 -12.92
C SER A 129 5.62 9.59 -11.47
N CYS A 130 6.37 10.20 -10.55
CA CYS A 130 5.87 10.46 -9.22
C CYS A 130 4.70 11.46 -9.24
N ASP A 131 4.84 12.60 -9.92
CA ASP A 131 3.78 13.62 -10.01
C ASP A 131 2.49 13.04 -10.61
N LYS A 132 2.61 12.28 -11.71
CA LYS A 132 1.48 11.62 -12.39
C LYS A 132 0.71 10.64 -11.49
N ASN A 133 1.37 10.04 -10.50
CA ASN A 133 0.68 9.18 -9.53
C ASN A 133 -0.33 9.95 -8.66
N PHE A 134 -0.13 11.26 -8.46
CA PHE A 134 -1.04 12.09 -7.68
C PHE A 134 -2.21 12.65 -8.49
N GLU A 135 -2.09 12.75 -9.80
CA GLU A 135 -3.14 13.23 -10.71
C GLU A 135 -4.30 12.25 -10.86
N GLN A 136 -4.08 10.96 -10.57
CA GLN A 136 -5.13 9.96 -10.64
C GLN A 136 -6.21 10.22 -9.56
N PRO A 137 -7.49 9.86 -9.79
CA PRO A 137 -8.50 9.94 -8.74
C PRO A 137 -8.20 8.96 -7.59
N PRO A 138 -8.70 9.22 -6.37
CA PRO A 138 -8.66 8.27 -5.27
C PRO A 138 -9.25 6.91 -5.68
N LYS A 139 -8.62 5.80 -5.27
CA LYS A 139 -9.28 4.48 -5.37
C LYS A 139 -10.62 4.55 -4.59
N PRO A 140 -11.70 3.92 -5.08
CA PRO A 140 -12.97 3.89 -4.37
C PRO A 140 -12.78 3.31 -2.96
N ASP A 141 -13.37 3.95 -1.96
CA ASP A 141 -13.42 3.38 -0.62
C ASP A 141 -14.32 2.14 -0.63
N LEU A 142 -13.74 0.97 -0.36
CA LEU A 142 -14.46 -0.30 -0.38
C LEU A 142 -15.26 -0.54 0.90
N VAL A 143 -14.97 0.20 1.98
CA VAL A 143 -15.59 -0.04 3.30
C VAL A 143 -17.12 0.13 3.27
N PRO A 144 -17.70 1.20 2.71
CA PRO A 144 -19.16 1.35 2.66
C PRO A 144 -19.83 0.21 1.89
N GLU A 145 -19.25 -0.18 0.76
CA GLU A 145 -19.78 -1.25 -0.09
C GLU A 145 -19.74 -2.60 0.62
N ILE A 146 -18.61 -2.93 1.26
CA ILE A 146 -18.43 -4.17 2.04
C ILE A 146 -19.37 -4.20 3.25
N CYS A 147 -19.41 -3.13 4.04
CA CYS A 147 -20.20 -3.10 5.26
C CYS A 147 -21.71 -3.11 5.01
N SER A 148 -22.18 -2.54 3.89
CA SER A 148 -23.59 -2.60 3.48
C SER A 148 -24.08 -4.03 3.21
N LYS A 149 -23.18 -4.95 2.84
CA LYS A 149 -23.47 -6.37 2.57
C LYS A 149 -23.22 -7.27 3.78
N SER A 150 -22.64 -6.74 4.86
CA SER A 150 -22.31 -7.52 6.04
C SER A 150 -23.56 -7.83 6.88
N ARG A 151 -23.47 -8.86 7.72
CA ARG A 151 -24.56 -9.23 8.64
C ARG A 151 -24.93 -8.08 9.59
N ASN A 152 -23.93 -7.33 10.01
CA ASN A 152 -24.07 -6.23 10.95
C ASN A 152 -23.24 -5.02 10.48
N PRO A 153 -23.83 -4.13 9.67
CA PRO A 153 -23.12 -2.99 9.10
C PRO A 153 -22.45 -2.11 10.15
N SER A 154 -23.10 -1.88 11.30
CA SER A 154 -22.57 -1.07 12.39
C SER A 154 -21.29 -1.67 12.98
N VAL A 155 -21.28 -2.97 13.26
CA VAL A 155 -20.08 -3.67 13.76
C VAL A 155 -19.00 -3.73 12.68
N CYS A 156 -19.36 -3.93 11.41
CA CYS A 156 -18.41 -3.86 10.30
C CYS A 156 -17.68 -2.51 10.23
N PHE A 157 -18.41 -1.39 10.31
CA PHE A 157 -17.79 -0.06 10.32
C PHE A 157 -16.90 0.17 11.54
N GLN A 158 -17.23 -0.42 12.69
CA GLN A 158 -16.37 -0.39 13.87
C GLN A 158 -15.07 -1.19 13.67
N ILE A 159 -15.17 -2.39 13.11
CA ILE A 159 -14.01 -3.26 12.82
C ILE A 159 -13.08 -2.61 11.78
N LEU A 160 -13.65 -2.03 10.72
CA LEU A 160 -12.92 -1.39 9.63
C LEU A 160 -12.65 0.10 9.86
N LYS A 161 -12.82 0.58 11.09
CA LYS A 161 -12.60 1.99 11.43
C LYS A 161 -11.16 2.40 11.09
N GLY A 162 -11.02 3.44 10.29
CA GLY A 162 -9.71 3.94 9.86
C GLY A 162 -9.08 3.16 8.70
N GLN A 163 -9.78 2.19 8.11
CA GLN A 163 -9.34 1.47 6.91
C GLN A 163 -9.88 2.10 5.61
N HIS A 164 -10.18 3.40 5.63
CA HIS A 164 -10.69 4.12 4.46
C HIS A 164 -9.64 4.15 3.35
N GLY A 165 -10.03 3.72 2.15
CA GLY A 165 -9.13 3.62 1.00
C GLY A 165 -8.16 2.43 1.07
N ALA A 166 -8.34 1.49 1.99
CA ALA A 166 -7.60 0.24 2.04
C ALA A 166 -7.87 -0.61 0.81
N SER A 167 -6.83 -1.26 0.30
CA SER A 167 -7.00 -2.24 -0.76
C SER A 167 -7.76 -3.46 -0.22
N LEU A 168 -8.39 -4.22 -1.11
CA LEU A 168 -9.12 -5.42 -0.71
C LEU A 168 -8.23 -6.45 0.04
N PRO A 169 -6.96 -6.69 -0.37
CA PRO A 169 -6.02 -7.48 0.42
C PRO A 169 -5.74 -6.90 1.82
N ASP A 170 -5.55 -5.58 1.95
CA ASP A 170 -5.28 -4.95 3.26
C ASP A 170 -6.47 -5.12 4.22
N LEU A 171 -7.70 -4.94 3.70
CA LEU A 171 -8.92 -5.21 4.44
C LEU A 171 -8.99 -6.67 4.89
N GLY A 172 -8.67 -7.61 3.99
CA GLY A 172 -8.62 -9.04 4.29
C GLY A 172 -7.63 -9.38 5.40
N GLN A 173 -6.43 -8.79 5.36
CA GLN A 173 -5.39 -8.97 6.37
C GLN A 173 -5.82 -8.43 7.75
N SER A 174 -6.45 -7.25 7.79
CA SER A 174 -6.96 -6.64 9.02
C SER A 174 -8.09 -7.48 9.65
N LEU A 175 -9.04 -7.94 8.82
CA LEU A 175 -10.14 -8.79 9.24
C LEU A 175 -9.67 -10.15 9.73
N PHE A 176 -8.65 -10.74 9.09
CA PHE A 176 -8.05 -11.98 9.56
C PHE A 176 -7.51 -11.84 10.98
N VAL A 177 -6.72 -10.81 11.27
CA VAL A 177 -6.15 -10.59 12.62
C VAL A 177 -7.26 -10.44 13.65
N THR A 178 -8.29 -9.68 13.31
CA THR A 178 -9.46 -9.47 14.18
C THR A 178 -10.24 -10.76 14.40
N GLY A 179 -10.47 -11.55 13.35
CA GLY A 179 -11.17 -12.83 13.40
C GLY A 179 -10.39 -13.88 14.17
N GLN A 180 -9.07 -13.97 13.99
CA GLN A 180 -8.20 -14.90 14.72
C GLN A 180 -8.21 -14.60 16.21
N THR A 181 -8.08 -13.32 16.57
CA THR A 181 -8.13 -12.88 17.97
C THR A 181 -9.48 -13.22 18.60
N SER A 182 -10.58 -12.95 17.88
CA SER A 182 -11.94 -13.18 18.37
C SER A 182 -12.28 -14.68 18.48
N ALA A 183 -11.81 -15.51 17.54
CA ALA A 183 -11.97 -16.96 17.61
C ALA A 183 -11.22 -17.56 18.81
N LEU A 184 -9.98 -17.11 19.05
CA LEU A 184 -9.20 -17.54 20.21
C LEU A 184 -9.86 -17.10 21.52
N GLN A 185 -10.38 -15.86 21.57
CA GLN A 185 -11.11 -15.37 22.75
C GLN A 185 -12.37 -16.21 23.03
N ALA A 186 -13.14 -16.54 22.01
CA ALA A 186 -14.32 -17.40 22.15
C ALA A 186 -13.96 -18.80 22.65
N PHE A 187 -12.91 -19.42 22.08
CA PHE A 187 -12.37 -20.70 22.56
C PHE A 187 -11.98 -20.65 24.05
N LEU A 188 -11.21 -19.64 24.45
CA LEU A 188 -10.79 -19.46 25.84
C LEU A 188 -11.99 -19.18 26.76
N LYS A 189 -13.00 -18.47 26.27
CA LYS A 189 -14.24 -18.20 27.00
C LYS A 189 -14.98 -19.50 27.31
N VAL A 190 -15.18 -20.36 26.32
CA VAL A 190 -15.80 -21.68 26.52
C VAL A 190 -15.00 -22.53 27.51
N ARG A 191 -13.68 -22.59 27.36
CA ARG A 191 -12.81 -23.32 28.29
C ARG A 191 -13.00 -22.84 29.74
N ASN A 192 -13.07 -21.52 29.95
CA ASN A 192 -13.29 -20.95 31.27
C ASN A 192 -14.69 -21.24 31.83
N LEU A 193 -15.73 -21.24 30.98
CA LEU A 193 -17.08 -21.61 31.40
C LEU A 193 -17.15 -23.07 31.84
N ILE A 194 -16.50 -24.00 31.12
CA ILE A 194 -16.42 -25.42 31.48
C ILE A 194 -15.82 -25.63 32.88
N LEU A 195 -14.80 -24.84 33.25
CA LEU A 195 -14.14 -24.95 34.55
C LEU A 195 -15.03 -24.50 35.70
N LYS A 196 -15.94 -23.55 35.46
CA LYS A 196 -16.84 -22.97 36.46
C LYS A 196 -18.20 -23.66 36.51
N GLU A 197 -18.55 -24.42 35.47
CA GLU A 197 -19.86 -25.04 35.34
C GLU A 197 -19.97 -26.34 36.15
N ASN A 198 -21.02 -26.39 36.98
CA ASN A 198 -21.37 -27.53 37.82
C ASN A 198 -22.49 -28.37 37.20
N ASN A 199 -23.35 -27.77 36.36
CA ASN A 199 -24.40 -28.47 35.66
C ASN A 199 -23.80 -29.38 34.57
N THR A 200 -23.98 -30.69 34.72
CA THR A 200 -23.43 -31.69 33.81
C THR A 200 -23.95 -31.56 32.39
N LEU A 201 -25.20 -31.15 32.20
CA LEU A 201 -25.81 -30.94 30.89
C LEU A 201 -25.19 -29.72 30.17
N ILE A 202 -25.09 -28.58 30.85
CA ILE A 202 -24.46 -27.37 30.30
C ILE A 202 -22.99 -27.67 29.97
N LYS A 203 -22.28 -28.35 30.88
CA LYS A 203 -20.88 -28.71 30.67
C LYS A 203 -20.68 -29.58 29.42
N LYS A 204 -21.57 -30.55 29.17
CA LYS A 204 -21.56 -31.37 27.96
C LYS A 204 -21.75 -30.53 26.69
N ARG A 205 -22.68 -29.56 26.71
CA ARG A 205 -22.91 -28.63 25.60
C ARG A 205 -21.69 -27.75 25.33
N LEU A 206 -21.09 -27.22 26.41
CA LEU A 206 -19.88 -26.40 26.32
C LEU A 206 -18.67 -27.19 25.77
N TYR A 207 -18.52 -28.47 26.09
CA TYR A 207 -17.47 -29.30 25.47
C TYR A 207 -17.66 -29.42 23.96
N SER A 208 -18.90 -29.58 23.47
CA SER A 208 -19.16 -29.59 22.02
C SER A 208 -18.82 -28.24 21.38
N CYS A 209 -19.16 -27.13 22.04
CA CYS A 209 -18.74 -25.81 21.59
C CYS A 209 -17.22 -25.64 21.59
N LEU A 210 -16.51 -26.23 22.55
CA LEU A 210 -15.04 -26.15 22.61
C LEU A 210 -14.40 -26.78 21.36
N ASP A 211 -14.93 -27.91 20.91
CA ASP A 211 -14.49 -28.57 19.68
C ASP A 211 -14.79 -27.70 18.44
N ASP A 212 -16.01 -27.15 18.35
CA ASP A 212 -16.40 -26.24 17.27
C ASP A 212 -15.51 -24.99 17.21
N TYR A 213 -15.22 -24.37 18.36
CA TYR A 213 -14.33 -23.21 18.42
C TYR A 213 -12.87 -23.57 18.15
N SER A 214 -12.42 -24.77 18.52
CA SER A 214 -11.09 -25.26 18.14
C SER A 214 -10.99 -25.37 16.61
N LEU A 215 -11.99 -25.95 15.94
CA LEU A 215 -12.06 -26.00 14.48
C LEU A 215 -12.13 -24.60 13.85
N ALA A 216 -12.90 -23.68 14.44
CA ALA A 216 -12.97 -22.29 13.98
C ALA A 216 -11.60 -21.61 14.05
N THR A 217 -10.85 -21.77 15.14
CA THR A 217 -9.50 -21.21 15.24
C THR A 217 -8.55 -21.80 14.19
N TYR A 218 -8.67 -23.10 13.91
CA TYR A 218 -7.90 -23.77 12.87
C TYR A 218 -8.25 -23.23 11.47
N ASP A 219 -9.53 -23.10 11.12
CA ASP A 219 -9.95 -22.63 9.81
C ASP A 219 -9.60 -21.15 9.58
N VAL A 220 -9.70 -20.31 10.61
CA VAL A 220 -9.20 -18.92 10.54
C VAL A 220 -7.69 -18.92 10.32
N ALA A 221 -6.91 -19.75 11.02
CA ALA A 221 -5.46 -19.84 10.80
C ALA A 221 -5.12 -20.34 9.38
N ALA A 222 -5.85 -21.32 8.87
CA ALA A 222 -5.70 -21.84 7.50
C ALA A 222 -6.02 -20.77 6.44
N TRP A 223 -6.95 -19.85 6.75
CA TRP A 223 -7.24 -18.71 5.88
C TRP A 223 -5.99 -17.88 5.57
N LYS A 224 -5.11 -17.64 6.55
CA LYS A 224 -3.86 -16.89 6.35
C LYS A 224 -2.89 -17.59 5.40
N LEU A 225 -2.74 -18.90 5.54
CA LEU A 225 -1.89 -19.70 4.64
C LEU A 225 -2.38 -19.62 3.19
N LEU A 226 -3.70 -19.69 2.98
CA LEU A 226 -4.31 -19.54 1.67
C LEU A 226 -4.16 -18.11 1.12
N PHE A 227 -4.29 -17.11 1.99
CA PHE A 227 -4.13 -15.70 1.62
C PHE A 227 -2.70 -15.42 1.17
N ASP A 228 -1.69 -15.86 1.94
CA ASP A 228 -0.27 -15.66 1.63
C ASP A 228 0.18 -16.41 0.36
N SER A 229 -0.40 -17.59 0.12
CA SER A 229 -0.16 -18.36 -1.10
C SER A 229 -0.95 -17.84 -2.32
N LYS A 230 -1.68 -16.73 -2.18
CA LYS A 230 -2.57 -16.15 -3.20
C LYS A 230 -3.64 -17.13 -3.72
N ASN A 231 -3.95 -18.16 -2.94
CA ASN A 231 -4.99 -19.14 -3.24
C ASN A 231 -6.36 -18.61 -2.80
N HIS A 232 -6.80 -17.55 -3.46
CA HIS A 232 -8.00 -16.81 -3.04
C HIS A 232 -9.29 -17.60 -3.24
N LEU A 233 -9.33 -18.53 -4.21
CA LEU A 233 -10.50 -19.36 -4.52
C LEU A 233 -10.98 -20.19 -3.32
N ASN A 234 -10.06 -20.56 -2.41
CA ASN A 234 -10.39 -21.38 -1.24
C ASN A 234 -10.68 -20.57 0.03
N LEU A 235 -10.48 -19.24 0.01
CA LEU A 235 -10.75 -18.38 1.16
C LEU A 235 -12.23 -18.38 1.59
N PRO A 236 -13.22 -18.29 0.66
CA PRO A 236 -14.63 -18.32 1.04
C PRO A 236 -15.02 -19.62 1.75
N SER A 237 -14.44 -20.76 1.33
CA SER A 237 -14.72 -22.06 1.94
C SER A 237 -14.27 -22.11 3.40
N ARG A 238 -13.10 -21.55 3.73
CA ARG A 238 -12.62 -21.46 5.13
C ARG A 238 -13.50 -20.55 5.96
N ALA A 239 -13.81 -19.35 5.47
CA ALA A 239 -14.70 -18.44 6.18
C ALA A 239 -16.10 -19.06 6.42
N THR A 240 -16.63 -19.79 5.44
CA THR A 240 -17.90 -20.52 5.59
C THR A 240 -17.82 -21.65 6.62
N GLY A 241 -16.67 -22.36 6.69
CA GLY A 241 -16.41 -23.37 7.72
C GLY A 241 -16.54 -22.79 9.13
N VAL A 242 -15.88 -21.64 9.35
CA VAL A 242 -15.94 -20.89 10.62
C VAL A 242 -17.37 -20.51 10.98
N VAL A 243 -18.15 -19.96 10.04
CA VAL A 243 -19.57 -19.63 10.31
C VAL A 243 -20.35 -20.86 10.77
N LYS A 244 -20.17 -22.01 10.09
CA LYS A 244 -20.88 -23.25 10.42
C LYS A 244 -20.52 -23.77 11.81
N GLN A 245 -19.25 -23.72 12.19
CA GLN A 245 -18.79 -24.15 13.51
C GLN A 245 -19.39 -23.28 14.62
N ILE A 246 -19.42 -21.96 14.46
CA ILE A 246 -20.03 -21.08 15.47
C ILE A 246 -21.53 -21.32 15.57
N GLN A 247 -22.22 -21.45 14.43
CA GLN A 247 -23.66 -21.76 14.42
C GLN A 247 -23.98 -23.14 15.00
N SER A 248 -23.07 -24.10 14.87
CA SER A 248 -23.20 -25.43 15.50
C SER A 248 -23.26 -25.29 17.02
N CYS A 249 -22.34 -24.51 17.61
CA CYS A 249 -22.38 -24.21 19.04
C CYS A 249 -23.69 -23.53 19.47
N ASP A 250 -24.12 -22.47 18.77
CA ASP A 250 -25.36 -21.75 19.10
C ASP A 250 -26.58 -22.69 19.10
N LYS A 251 -26.71 -23.56 18.08
CA LYS A 251 -27.82 -24.51 17.93
C LYS A 251 -27.92 -25.51 19.08
N ILE A 252 -26.81 -25.88 19.71
CA ILE A 252 -26.81 -26.82 20.83
C ILE A 252 -27.55 -26.25 22.05
N PHE A 253 -27.61 -24.92 22.17
CA PHE A 253 -28.30 -24.22 23.25
C PHE A 253 -29.74 -23.80 22.91
N GLU A 254 -30.21 -23.96 21.67
CA GLU A 254 -31.62 -23.72 21.32
C GLU A 254 -32.56 -24.75 21.98
N GLN A 255 -32.03 -25.89 22.43
CA GLN A 255 -32.80 -26.94 23.07
C GLN A 255 -32.95 -26.69 24.58
N ALA A 256 -34.18 -26.70 25.09
CA ALA A 256 -34.45 -26.70 26.52
C ALA A 256 -33.75 -27.87 27.25
N PRO A 257 -33.49 -27.78 28.58
CA PRO A 257 -33.87 -26.71 29.51
C PRO A 257 -32.78 -25.66 29.76
N CYS A 258 -31.65 -25.72 29.06
CA CYS A 258 -30.50 -24.85 29.34
C CYS A 258 -30.33 -23.76 28.29
N ASP A 259 -30.28 -22.51 28.74
CA ASP A 259 -29.93 -21.37 27.91
C ASP A 259 -28.42 -21.27 27.68
N GLU A 260 -28.04 -20.65 26.57
CA GLU A 260 -26.66 -20.30 26.30
C GLU A 260 -26.15 -19.27 27.32
N PRO A 261 -24.96 -19.46 27.91
CA PRO A 261 -24.32 -18.42 28.72
C PRO A 261 -24.24 -17.10 27.94
N ALA A 262 -24.78 -16.01 28.49
CA ALA A 262 -24.90 -14.74 27.77
C ALA A 262 -23.56 -14.22 27.23
N GLU A 263 -22.48 -14.43 27.99
CA GLU A 263 -21.14 -14.02 27.58
C GLU A 263 -20.58 -14.87 26.43
N LEU A 264 -20.99 -16.13 26.31
CA LEU A 264 -20.67 -16.98 25.17
C LEU A 264 -21.43 -16.50 23.95
N LYS A 265 -22.75 -16.30 24.08
CA LYS A 265 -23.62 -15.80 23.01
C LYS A 265 -23.12 -14.51 22.40
N GLN A 266 -22.70 -13.55 23.24
CA GLN A 266 -22.11 -12.30 22.77
C GLN A 266 -20.81 -12.53 21.98
N SER A 267 -19.95 -13.43 22.47
CA SER A 267 -18.71 -13.79 21.78
C SER A 267 -18.98 -14.49 20.44
N SER A 268 -19.95 -15.40 20.40
CA SER A 268 -20.41 -16.09 19.18
C SER A 268 -20.90 -15.09 18.15
N GLN A 269 -21.75 -14.14 18.55
CA GLN A 269 -22.32 -13.13 17.67
C GLN A 269 -21.25 -12.19 17.11
N TYR A 270 -20.35 -11.70 17.96
CA TYR A 270 -19.27 -10.82 17.52
C TYR A 270 -18.33 -11.51 16.51
N LEU A 271 -17.97 -12.77 16.76
CA LEU A 271 -17.18 -13.54 15.81
C LEU A 271 -17.93 -13.82 14.50
N GLN A 272 -19.23 -14.12 14.55
CA GLN A 272 -20.06 -14.27 13.35
C GLN A 272 -20.10 -12.99 12.52
N ASP A 273 -20.20 -11.82 13.17
CA ASP A 273 -20.18 -10.52 12.49
C ASP A 273 -18.83 -10.32 11.77
N ILE A 274 -17.69 -10.56 12.44
CA ILE A 274 -16.36 -10.47 11.83
C ILE A 274 -16.22 -11.42 10.63
N VAL A 275 -16.58 -12.69 10.83
CA VAL A 275 -16.41 -13.74 9.80
C VAL A 275 -17.35 -13.49 8.61
N SER A 276 -18.51 -12.86 8.83
CA SER A 276 -19.38 -12.42 7.73
C SER A 276 -18.69 -11.39 6.82
N VAL A 277 -17.98 -10.43 7.40
CA VAL A 277 -17.20 -9.44 6.64
C VAL A 277 -16.01 -10.12 5.96
N LEU A 278 -15.33 -11.03 6.66
CA LEU A 278 -14.21 -11.81 6.09
C LEU A 278 -14.66 -12.65 4.89
N LEU A 279 -15.85 -13.26 4.94
CA LEU A 279 -16.42 -14.00 3.83
C LEU A 279 -16.69 -13.09 2.62
N ILE A 280 -17.20 -11.88 2.85
CA ILE A 280 -17.45 -10.92 1.77
C ILE A 280 -16.14 -10.55 1.07
N VAL A 281 -15.11 -10.22 1.85
CA VAL A 281 -13.79 -9.89 1.30
C VAL A 281 -13.18 -11.09 0.58
N SER A 282 -13.32 -12.29 1.15
CA SER A 282 -12.83 -13.54 0.54
C SER A 282 -13.46 -13.81 -0.82
N ASN A 283 -14.79 -13.62 -0.95
CA ASN A 283 -15.48 -13.81 -2.23
C ASN A 283 -14.99 -12.82 -3.29
N ARG A 284 -14.81 -11.54 -2.92
CA ARG A 284 -14.24 -10.55 -3.85
C ARG A 284 -12.82 -10.88 -4.26
N LEU A 285 -11.98 -11.33 -3.32
CA LEU A 285 -10.59 -11.75 -3.61
C LEU A 285 -10.55 -12.97 -4.55
N ALA A 286 -11.54 -13.86 -4.45
CA ALA A 286 -11.72 -15.00 -5.34
C ALA A 286 -12.29 -14.62 -6.71
N GLY A 287 -12.67 -13.36 -6.94
CA GLY A 287 -13.32 -12.91 -8.18
C GLY A 287 -14.80 -13.25 -8.27
N HIS A 288 -15.44 -13.70 -7.18
CA HIS A 288 -16.88 -13.88 -7.13
C HIS A 288 -17.56 -12.51 -6.97
N ILE A 289 -18.39 -12.12 -7.94
CA ILE A 289 -19.24 -10.94 -7.83
C ILE A 289 -20.44 -11.33 -6.95
N MET A 290 -20.58 -10.66 -5.81
CA MET A 290 -21.74 -10.79 -4.90
C MET A 290 -22.64 -9.57 -4.98
#